data_AF-A0A7L4GC88-F1
#
_entry.id   AF-A0A7L4GC88-F1
#
_cell.length_a   1.000
_cell.length_b   1.000
_cell.length_c   1.000
_cell.angle_alpha   90.00
_cell.angle_beta   90.00
_cell.angle_gamma   90.00
#
_symmetry.space_group_name_H-M   'P 1'
#
loop_
_entity.id
_entity.type
_entity.pdbx_description
1 polymer ?
#
loop_
_entity_poly.entity_id
_entity_poly.type
_entity_poly.pdbx_seq_one_letter_code
_entity_poly.pdbx_strand_id
1 'polypeptide(L)' 'FAPPSPCASPQDLASGVTLAHVLHRIDASWFSELWLGRIRDDAGENWRLKASNLRKVLQSILEYWQDV' A
#
# COMPACT_ATOMS: atom_id res chain seq x y z
N PHE A 1 -9.50 10.88 -3.21
CA PHE A 1 -9.06 9.51 -3.53
C PHE A 1 -10.27 8.61 -3.37
N ALA A 2 -10.73 7.88 -4.38
CA ALA A 2 -11.79 6.87 -4.21
C ALA A 2 -11.07 5.51 -4.10
N PRO A 3 -10.71 5.06 -2.88
CA PRO A 3 -9.89 3.86 -2.73
C PRO A 3 -10.72 2.61 -3.07
N PRO A 4 -10.08 1.56 -3.62
CA PRO A 4 -10.79 0.33 -4.00
C PRO A 4 -11.27 -0.49 -2.79
N SER A 5 -10.81 -0.15 -1.59
CA SER A 5 -11.15 -0.82 -0.34
C SER A 5 -11.69 0.20 0.68
N PRO A 6 -12.46 -0.23 1.69
CA PRO A 6 -12.86 0.63 2.79
C PRO A 6 -11.66 1.34 3.43
N CYS A 7 -11.89 2.51 4.02
CA CYS A 7 -10.87 3.26 4.75
C CYS A 7 -11.47 3.93 5.99
N ALA A 8 -12.49 3.31 6.59
CA ALA A 8 -13.28 3.88 7.68
C ALA A 8 -12.73 3.49 9.07
N SER A 9 -11.93 2.44 9.14
CA SER A 9 -11.30 1.94 10.36
C SER A 9 -9.82 1.58 10.14
N PRO A 10 -9.01 1.53 11.21
CA PRO A 10 -7.62 1.05 11.11
C PRO A 10 -7.49 -0.34 10.49
N GLN A 11 -8.49 -1.21 10.70
CA GLN A 11 -8.54 -2.56 10.16
C GLN A 11 -8.59 -2.56 8.62
N ASP A 12 -9.27 -1.58 8.03
CA ASP A 12 -9.38 -1.46 6.58
C ASP A 12 -8.06 -1.03 5.92
N LEU A 13 -7.14 -0.46 6.69
CA LEU A 13 -5.80 -0.05 6.24
C LEU A 13 -4.72 -1.08 6.57
N ALA A 14 -4.99 -2.00 7.48
CA ALA A 14 -4.01 -2.92 8.04
C ALA A 14 -3.40 -3.88 7.01
N SER A 15 -4.07 -4.13 5.87
CA SER A 15 -3.52 -4.93 4.77
C SER A 15 -2.40 -4.21 3.99
N GLY A 16 -2.32 -2.88 4.08
CA GLY A 16 -1.45 -2.04 3.27
C GLY A 16 -1.94 -1.84 1.82
N VAL A 17 -2.98 -2.55 1.39
CA VAL A 17 -3.52 -2.50 0.01
C VAL A 17 -4.15 -1.13 -0.27
N THR A 18 -5.00 -0.64 0.62
CA THR A 18 -5.65 0.68 0.50
C THR A 18 -4.61 1.79 0.43
N LEU A 19 -3.58 1.72 1.29
CA LEU A 19 -2.48 2.69 1.31
C LEU A 19 -1.72 2.69 -0.02
N ALA A 20 -1.38 1.51 -0.54
CA ALA A 20 -0.67 1.38 -1.81
C ALA A 20 -1.45 2.02 -2.98
N HIS A 21 -2.76 1.79 -3.06
CA HIS A 21 -3.59 2.39 -4.10
C HIS A 21 -3.70 3.91 -3.98
N VAL A 22 -3.72 4.46 -2.74
CA VAL A 22 -3.69 5.90 -2.52
C VAL A 22 -2.36 6.49 -2.98
N LEU A 23 -1.23 5.84 -2.67
CA LEU A 23 0.10 6.27 -3.10
C LEU A 23 0.24 6.27 -4.63
N HIS A 24 -0.26 5.24 -5.31
CA HIS A 24 -0.34 5.22 -6.77
C HIS A 24 -1.10 6.41 -7.34
N ARG A 25 -2.17 6.86 -6.68
CA ARG A 25 -2.93 8.05 -7.12
C ARG A 25 -2.20 9.36 -6.85
N ILE A 26 -1.28 9.39 -5.89
CA ILE A 26 -0.45 10.56 -5.60
C ILE A 26 0.61 10.71 -6.69
N ASP A 27 1.31 9.63 -7.01
CA ASP A 27 2.33 9.61 -8.05
C ASP A 27 2.42 8.22 -8.71
N ALA A 28 1.76 8.08 -9.85
CA ALA A 28 1.74 6.83 -10.60
C ALA A 28 3.08 6.53 -11.30
N SER A 29 3.96 7.53 -11.44
CA SER A 29 5.28 7.32 -12.03
C SER A 29 6.22 6.60 -11.07
N TRP A 30 6.14 6.95 -9.78
CA TRP A 30 6.90 6.31 -8.71
C TRP A 30 6.21 5.02 -8.21
N PHE A 31 4.96 5.16 -7.75
CA PHE A 31 4.16 4.07 -7.22
C PHE A 31 3.43 3.34 -8.34
N SER A 32 4.18 2.87 -9.35
CA SER A 32 3.65 2.27 -10.59
C SER A 32 2.79 1.02 -10.37
N GLU A 33 2.07 0.61 -11.42
CA GLU A 33 1.33 -0.67 -11.47
C GLU A 33 2.21 -1.88 -11.14
N LEU A 34 3.48 -1.85 -11.56
CA LEU A 34 4.45 -2.92 -11.26
C LEU A 34 4.81 -2.95 -9.76
N TRP A 35 4.88 -1.79 -9.12
CA TRP A 35 5.08 -1.69 -7.68
C TRP A 35 3.82 -2.14 -6.92
N LEU A 36 2.63 -1.70 -7.35
CA LEU A 36 1.34 -2.13 -6.79
C LEU A 36 1.21 -3.66 -6.79
N GLY A 37 1.59 -4.33 -7.86
CA GLY A 37 1.56 -5.80 -7.97
C GLY A 37 2.44 -6.54 -6.93
N ARG A 38 3.35 -5.85 -6.24
CA ARG A 38 4.16 -6.42 -5.14
C ARG A 38 3.42 -6.43 -3.80
N ILE A 39 2.37 -5.62 -3.68
CA ILE A 39 1.47 -5.59 -2.52
C ILE A 39 0.39 -6.65 -2.74
N ARG A 40 0.41 -7.68 -1.90
CA ARG A 40 -0.48 -8.84 -2.07
C ARG A 40 -1.70 -8.69 -1.18
N ASP A 41 -2.87 -8.68 -1.78
CA ASP A 41 -4.12 -8.78 -1.04
C ASP A 41 -4.38 -10.22 -0.65
N ASP A 42 -4.73 -10.46 0.62
CA ASP A 42 -5.38 -11.71 1.02
C ASP A 42 -6.70 -11.39 1.71
N ALA A 43 -7.71 -12.20 1.42
CA ALA A 43 -9.03 -12.08 2.01
C ALA A 43 -9.09 -12.63 3.46
N GLY A 44 -7.96 -12.70 4.18
CA GLY A 44 -7.83 -13.47 5.42
C GLY A 44 -7.06 -12.77 6.56
N GLU A 45 -6.72 -13.57 7.57
CA GLU A 45 -6.04 -13.15 8.80
C GLU A 45 -4.52 -13.37 8.79
N ASN A 46 -3.87 -13.42 7.62
CA ASN A 46 -2.42 -13.61 7.57
C ASN A 46 -1.67 -12.34 7.98
N TRP A 47 -1.50 -12.14 9.30
CA TRP A 47 -0.82 -10.96 9.85
C TRP A 47 0.62 -10.81 9.34
N ARG A 48 1.32 -11.91 9.01
CA ARG A 48 2.68 -11.86 8.46
C ARG A 48 2.70 -11.22 7.08
N LEU A 49 1.69 -11.51 6.25
CA LEU A 49 1.53 -10.89 4.94
C LEU A 49 1.20 -9.41 5.08
N LYS A 50 0.26 -9.06 5.97
CA LYS A 50 -0.10 -7.67 6.28
C LYS A 50 1.12 -6.86 6.71
N ALA A 51 1.92 -7.40 7.65
CA ALA A 51 3.18 -6.78 8.08
C ALA A 51 4.21 -6.67 6.95
N SER A 52 4.29 -7.66 6.05
CA SER A 52 5.17 -7.60 4.88
C SER A 52 4.76 -6.49 3.91
N ASN A 53 3.47 -6.32 3.65
CA ASN A 53 2.96 -5.24 2.80
C ASN A 53 3.23 -3.88 3.41
N LEU A 54 2.95 -3.68 4.69
CA LEU A 54 3.20 -2.40 5.37
C LEU A 54 4.68 -2.02 5.36
N ARG A 55 5.59 -3.00 5.50
CA ARG A 55 7.04 -2.75 5.34
C ARG A 55 7.40 -2.24 3.94
N LYS A 56 6.83 -2.84 2.89
CA LYS A 56 7.07 -2.39 1.49
C LYS A 56 6.53 -0.98 1.28
N VAL A 57 5.33 -0.69 1.78
CA VAL A 57 4.72 0.65 1.71
C VAL A 57 5.60 1.69 2.40
N LEU A 58 6.01 1.42 3.64
CA LEU A 58 6.88 2.33 4.39
C LEU A 58 8.22 2.56 3.67
N GLN A 59 8.84 1.48 3.21
CA GLN A 59 10.12 1.56 2.50
C GLN A 59 10.01 2.46 1.26
N SER A 60 9.01 2.25 0.41
CA SER A 60 8.86 3.05 -0.82
C SER A 60 8.46 4.50 -0.56
N ILE A 61 7.77 4.80 0.55
CA ILE A 61 7.56 6.18 1.01
C ILE A 61 8.89 6.81 1.41
N LEU A 62 9.72 6.11 2.19
CA LEU A 62 11.03 6.63 2.63
C LEU A 62 11.96 6.89 1.44
N GLU A 63 11.98 5.99 0.45
CA GLU A 63 12.72 6.16 -0.81
C GLU A 63 12.18 7.37 -1.58
N TYR A 64 10.86 7.51 -1.71
CA TYR A 64 10.22 8.67 -2.37
C TYR A 64 10.63 10.00 -1.73
N TRP A 65 10.62 10.08 -0.39
CA TRP A 65 11.01 11.29 0.35
C TRP A 65 12.49 11.67 0.18
N GLN A 66 13.35 10.73 -0.18
CA GLN A 66 14.78 10.98 -0.38
C GLN A 66 15.11 11.35 -1.81
N ASP A 67 14.40 10.75 -2.76
CA ASP A 67 14.72 10.84 -4.20
C ASP A 67 13.89 11.89 -4.95
N VAL A 68 12.82 12.43 -4.34
CA VAL A 68 11.92 13.47 -4.90
C VAL A 68 11.94 14.73 -4.05
#